data_AF-A0A5C8JTL0-F1
#
_entry.id   AF-A0A5C8JTL0-F1
#
_cell.length_a   1.000
_cell.length_b   1.000
_cell.length_c   1.000
_cell.angle_alpha   90.00
_cell.angle_beta   90.00
_cell.angle_gamma   90.00
#
_symmetry.space_group_name_H-M   'P 1'
#
loop_
_entity.id
_entity.type
_entity.pdbx_description
1 polymer ?
#
loop_
_entity_poly.entity_id
_entity_poly.type
_entity_poly.pdbx_seq_one_letter_code
_entity_poly.pdbx_strand_id
1 'polypeptide(L)'
;MGRRPTIDRDELARLVARGLSVQELAAHFGVSESGVLQAKRAAGLAKPMLDHSRALPWKLERAHSQSGPATNLRNLSAAAQGRPPAPERLNTALRWAKRLVDAGLDVGYDPATGFVEIPAAPDGSHVAAVLEAARKALEEG
;
A
#
# COMPACT_ATOMS: atom_id res chain seq x y z
N MET A 1 20.77 -11.32 35.19
CA MET A 1 19.58 -10.87 34.41
C MET A 1 19.99 -9.64 33.61
N GLY A 2 20.12 -9.75 32.29
CA GLY A 2 20.54 -8.63 31.44
C GLY A 2 19.39 -7.65 31.20
N ARG A 3 19.63 -6.35 31.37
CA ARG A 3 18.67 -5.29 31.05
C ARG A 3 18.23 -5.42 29.58
N ARG A 4 16.92 -5.40 29.31
CA ARG A 4 16.40 -5.31 27.93
C ARG A 4 16.92 -4.01 27.31
N PRO A 5 17.47 -4.04 26.07
CA PRO A 5 17.79 -2.82 25.36
C PRO A 5 16.54 -1.95 25.28
N THR A 6 16.61 -0.73 25.80
CA THR A 6 15.50 0.22 25.77
C THR A 6 15.79 1.21 24.66
N ILE A 7 14.88 1.33 23.70
CA ILE A 7 15.00 2.29 22.61
C ILE A 7 14.73 3.69 23.19
N ASP A 8 15.72 4.56 23.12
CA ASP A 8 15.56 5.98 23.44
C ASP A 8 14.62 6.63 22.41
N ARG A 9 13.55 7.27 22.90
CA ARG A 9 12.48 7.83 22.06
C ARG A 9 12.95 9.04 21.26
N ASP A 10 13.77 9.90 21.84
CA ASP A 10 14.22 11.13 21.21
C ASP A 10 15.27 10.80 20.15
N GLU A 11 16.16 9.85 20.44
CA GLU A 11 17.10 9.35 19.44
C GLU A 11 16.40 8.63 18.29
N LEU A 12 15.39 7.81 18.60
CA LEU A 12 14.56 7.18 17.57
C LEU A 12 13.91 8.22 16.65
N ALA A 13 13.37 9.31 17.21
CA ALA A 13 12.78 10.39 16.43
C ALA A 13 13.81 11.08 15.52
N ARG A 14 15.00 11.41 16.06
CA ARG A 14 16.09 12.01 15.28
C ARG A 14 16.53 11.13 14.12
N LEU A 15 16.72 9.84 14.36
CA LEU A 15 17.17 8.89 13.33
C LEU A 15 16.10 8.63 12.27
N VAL A 16 14.82 8.54 12.66
CA VAL A 16 13.71 8.45 11.71
C VAL A 16 13.62 9.70 10.85
N ALA A 17 13.81 10.90 11.41
CA ALA A 17 13.82 12.15 10.65
C ALA A 17 14.98 12.22 9.65
N ARG A 18 16.11 11.58 9.95
CA ARG A 18 17.25 11.40 9.02
C ARG A 18 17.00 10.35 7.93
N GLY A 19 15.85 9.68 7.94
CA GLY A 19 15.47 8.73 6.90
C GLY A 19 15.99 7.31 7.09
N LEU A 20 16.52 6.95 8.27
CA LEU A 20 17.00 5.59 8.52
C LEU A 20 15.87 4.56 8.36
N SER A 21 16.21 3.44 7.71
CA SER A 21 15.36 2.28 7.57
C SER A 21 15.16 1.55 8.90
N VAL A 22 14.12 0.71 8.97
CA VAL A 22 13.83 -0.10 10.17
C VAL A 22 14.98 -1.05 10.49
N GLN A 23 15.66 -1.58 9.47
CA GLN A 23 16.82 -2.45 9.62
C GLN A 23 18.01 -1.71 10.23
N GLU A 24 18.32 -0.51 9.74
CA GLU A 24 19.41 0.33 10.28
C GLU A 24 19.13 0.74 11.73
N LEU A 25 17.89 1.09 12.04
CA LEU A 25 17.46 1.40 13.41
C LEU A 25 17.59 0.17 14.32
N ALA A 26 17.23 -1.02 13.83
CA ALA A 26 17.34 -2.27 14.58
C ALA A 26 18.80 -2.57 14.95
N ALA A 27 19.70 -2.42 13.97
CA ALA A 27 21.14 -2.54 14.18
C ALA A 27 21.67 -1.47 15.16
N HIS A 28 21.23 -0.22 15.03
CA HIS A 28 21.65 0.88 15.91
C HIS A 28 21.28 0.64 17.37
N PHE A 29 20.04 0.20 17.64
CA PHE A 29 19.55 -0.02 19.00
C PHE A 29 19.83 -1.43 19.56
N GLY A 30 20.37 -2.34 18.76
CA GLY A 30 20.60 -3.74 19.16
C GLY A 30 19.30 -4.49 19.48
N VAL A 31 18.23 -4.21 18.73
CA VAL A 31 16.89 -4.81 18.90
C VAL A 31 16.40 -5.44 17.60
N SER A 32 15.29 -6.18 17.64
CA SER A 32 14.64 -6.67 16.42
C SER A 32 13.94 -5.54 15.65
N GLU A 33 13.75 -5.74 14.35
CA GLU A 33 12.92 -4.85 13.52
C GLU A 33 11.49 -4.70 14.06
N SER A 34 10.92 -5.79 14.58
CA SER A 34 9.62 -5.77 15.25
C SER A 34 9.60 -4.86 16.49
N GLY A 35 10.69 -4.84 17.27
CA GLY A 35 10.86 -3.93 18.41
C GLY A 35 10.94 -2.48 17.97
N VAL A 36 11.66 -2.18 16.89
CA VAL A 36 11.70 -0.83 16.29
C VAL A 36 10.31 -0.40 15.83
N LEU A 37 9.58 -1.26 15.12
CA LEU A 37 8.22 -0.96 14.66
C LEU A 37 7.26 -0.68 15.82
N GLN A 38 7.36 -1.41 16.93
CA GLN A 38 6.58 -1.16 18.15
C GLN A 38 6.96 0.18 18.78
N ALA A 39 8.25 0.48 18.92
CA ALA A 39 8.72 1.75 19.47
C ALA A 39 8.30 2.95 18.60
N LYS A 40 8.38 2.83 17.26
CA LYS A 40 7.88 3.88 16.34
C LYS A 40 6.38 4.13 16.52
N ARG A 41 5.57 3.08 16.68
CA ARG A 41 4.13 3.22 16.94
C ARG A 41 3.87 3.91 18.29
N ALA A 42 4.52 3.45 19.36
CA ALA A 42 4.38 4.02 20.69
C ALA A 42 4.83 5.49 20.74
N ALA A 43 5.81 5.86 19.92
CA ALA A 43 6.32 7.23 19.83
C ALA A 43 5.47 8.16 18.93
N GLY A 44 4.47 7.64 18.21
CA GLY A 44 3.70 8.40 17.21
C GLY A 44 4.46 8.64 15.89
N LEU A 45 5.57 7.92 15.66
CA LEU A 45 6.44 8.03 14.48
C LEU A 45 6.05 7.05 13.35
N ALA A 46 5.01 6.23 13.56
CA ALA A 46 4.49 5.36 12.52
C ALA A 46 3.68 6.20 11.52
N LYS A 47 3.98 6.06 10.22
CA LYS A 47 3.18 6.70 9.17
C LYS A 47 1.75 6.16 9.26
N PRO A 48 0.72 7.03 9.19
CA PRO A 48 -0.67 6.58 9.10
C PRO A 48 -0.83 5.61 7.93
N MET A 49 -1.53 4.50 8.17
CA MET A 49 -1.89 3.57 7.11
C MET A 49 -2.82 4.26 6.13
N LEU A 50 -2.60 4.05 4.84
CA LEU A 50 -3.53 4.51 3.81
C LEU A 50 -4.81 3.68 3.89
N ASP A 51 -5.94 4.35 3.69
CA ASP A 51 -7.20 3.66 3.52
C ASP A 51 -7.35 3.26 2.05
N HIS A 52 -7.53 1.97 1.80
CA HIS A 52 -7.70 1.39 0.48
C HIS A 52 -9.12 0.90 0.23
N SER A 53 -10.06 1.11 1.16
CA SER A 53 -11.45 0.66 1.08
C SER A 53 -12.12 1.05 -0.24
N ARG A 54 -11.84 2.25 -0.76
CA ARG A 54 -12.38 2.72 -2.04
C ARG A 54 -11.85 1.98 -3.26
N ALA A 55 -10.63 1.44 -3.22
CA ALA A 55 -10.06 0.67 -4.32
C ALA A 55 -10.26 -0.84 -4.15
N LEU A 56 -10.42 -1.30 -2.91
CA LEU A 56 -10.71 -2.67 -2.51
C LEU A 56 -11.96 -2.70 -1.63
N PRO A 57 -13.16 -2.59 -2.22
CA PRO A 57 -14.41 -2.58 -1.46
C PRO A 57 -14.75 -3.95 -0.86
N TRP A 58 -14.06 -5.01 -1.30
CA TRP A 58 -14.28 -6.37 -0.83
C TRP A 58 -13.47 -6.69 0.42
N LYS A 59 -14.06 -7.50 1.31
CA LYS A 59 -13.31 -8.17 2.36
C LYS A 59 -12.51 -9.33 1.76
N LEU A 60 -11.22 -9.11 1.57
CA LEU A 60 -10.35 -10.10 0.94
C LEU A 60 -9.98 -11.24 1.88
N GLU A 61 -9.97 -12.45 1.35
CA GLU A 61 -9.36 -13.60 1.99
C GLU A 61 -7.85 -13.42 2.08
N ARG A 62 -7.26 -13.94 3.17
CA ARG A 62 -5.83 -13.76 3.43
C ARG A 62 -4.98 -14.24 2.26
N ALA A 63 -5.36 -15.35 1.63
CA ALA A 63 -4.70 -15.93 0.46
C ALA A 63 -4.71 -14.99 -0.76
N HIS A 64 -5.76 -14.18 -0.93
CA HIS A 64 -5.93 -13.28 -2.07
C HIS A 64 -5.42 -11.87 -1.80
N SER A 65 -5.09 -11.56 -0.54
CA SER A 65 -4.69 -10.23 -0.11
C SER A 65 -3.43 -9.70 -0.81
N GLN A 66 -2.55 -10.59 -1.27
CA GLN A 66 -1.31 -10.26 -2.02
C GLN A 66 -1.38 -10.66 -3.50
N SER A 67 -2.59 -10.91 -4.03
CA SER A 67 -2.76 -11.21 -5.46
C SER A 67 -2.37 -10.00 -6.33
N GLY A 68 -2.12 -10.24 -7.61
CA GLY A 68 -1.80 -9.20 -8.59
C GLY A 68 -2.84 -8.07 -8.61
N PRO A 69 -4.14 -8.36 -8.82
CA PRO A 69 -5.20 -7.34 -8.79
C PRO A 69 -5.26 -6.58 -7.46
N ALA A 70 -5.19 -7.26 -6.32
CA ALA A 70 -5.21 -6.60 -5.02
C ALA A 70 -4.03 -5.63 -4.83
N THR A 71 -2.84 -6.05 -5.25
CA THR A 71 -1.62 -5.24 -5.15
C THR A 71 -1.68 -4.04 -6.10
N ASN A 72 -2.15 -4.24 -7.33
CA ASN A 72 -2.29 -3.16 -8.31
C ASN A 72 -3.31 -2.11 -7.86
N LEU A 73 -4.47 -2.53 -7.34
CA LEU A 73 -5.49 -1.62 -6.81
C LEU A 73 -4.96 -0.79 -5.62
N ARG A 74 -4.18 -1.39 -4.71
CA ARG A 74 -3.54 -0.63 -3.61
C ARG A 74 -2.50 0.35 -4.13
N ASN A 75 -1.70 -0.03 -5.12
CA ASN A 75 -0.70 0.86 -5.71
C ASN A 75 -1.34 2.08 -6.38
N LEU A 76 -2.43 1.89 -7.13
CA LEU A 76 -3.21 2.98 -7.73
C LEU A 76 -3.87 3.84 -6.64
N SER A 77 -4.46 3.21 -5.63
CA SER A 77 -5.05 3.91 -4.48
C SER A 77 -4.04 4.75 -3.71
N ALA A 78 -2.80 4.27 -3.57
CA ALA A 78 -1.73 5.02 -2.92
C ALA A 78 -1.31 6.25 -3.76
N ALA A 79 -1.20 6.09 -5.08
CA ALA A 79 -0.98 7.20 -6.00
C ALA A 79 -2.12 8.24 -5.94
N ALA A 80 -3.38 7.79 -5.96
CA ALA A 80 -4.56 8.64 -5.83
C ALA A 80 -4.63 9.43 -4.51
N GLN A 81 -3.89 8.99 -3.48
CA GLN A 81 -3.79 9.65 -2.17
C GLN A 81 -2.51 10.50 -2.03
N GLY A 82 -1.81 10.79 -3.13
CA GLY A 82 -0.60 11.61 -3.14
C GLY A 82 0.63 10.90 -2.54
N ARG A 83 0.60 9.56 -2.44
CA ARG A 83 1.71 8.74 -1.94
C ARG A 83 2.04 7.62 -2.92
N PRO A 84 2.47 7.92 -4.15
CA PRO A 84 2.75 6.90 -5.15
C PRO A 84 3.82 5.91 -4.64
N PRO A 85 3.68 4.61 -4.97
CA PRO A 85 4.73 3.64 -4.69
C PRO A 85 5.94 3.85 -5.62
N ALA A 86 6.96 3.00 -5.50
CA ALA A 86 8.09 3.01 -6.42
C ALA A 86 7.64 2.97 -7.90
N PRO A 87 8.33 3.68 -8.82
CA PRO A 87 7.91 3.84 -10.21
C PRO A 87 7.58 2.53 -10.93
N GLU A 88 8.35 1.47 -10.70
CA GLU A 88 8.16 0.17 -11.35
C GLU A 88 6.83 -0.48 -10.96
N ARG A 89 6.46 -0.37 -9.68
CA ARG A 89 5.18 -0.89 -9.16
C ARG A 89 4.01 -0.05 -9.64
N LEU A 90 4.18 1.27 -9.67
CA LEU A 90 3.17 2.19 -10.19
C LEU A 90 2.91 1.93 -11.67
N ASN A 91 3.95 1.89 -12.50
CA ASN A 91 3.86 1.64 -13.94
C ASN A 91 3.23 0.29 -14.26
N THR A 92 3.49 -0.73 -13.43
CA THR A 92 2.85 -2.04 -13.57
C THR A 92 1.35 -1.96 -13.29
N ALA A 93 0.94 -1.28 -12.21
CA ALA A 93 -0.46 -1.10 -11.87
C ALA A 93 -1.21 -0.25 -12.91
N LEU A 94 -0.59 0.82 -13.41
CA LEU A 94 -1.15 1.68 -14.47
C LEU A 94 -1.35 0.91 -15.78
N ARG A 95 -0.36 0.12 -16.23
CA ARG A 95 -0.47 -0.70 -17.45
C ARG A 95 -1.54 -1.78 -17.33
N TRP A 96 -1.60 -2.43 -16.16
CA TRP A 96 -2.63 -3.42 -15.88
C TRP A 96 -4.04 -2.81 -15.97
N ALA A 97 -4.28 -1.72 -15.23
CA ALA A 97 -5.60 -1.08 -15.23
C ALA A 97 -5.97 -0.54 -16.61
N LYS A 98 -5.03 0.09 -17.32
CA LYS A 98 -5.27 0.57 -18.69
C LYS A 98 -5.67 -0.57 -19.62
N ARG A 99 -5.00 -1.74 -19.56
CA ARG A 99 -5.36 -2.91 -20.37
C ARG A 99 -6.80 -3.35 -20.13
N LEU A 100 -7.25 -3.39 -18.88
CA LEU A 100 -8.63 -3.78 -18.54
C LEU A 100 -9.61 -2.78 -19.15
N VAL A 101 -9.39 -1.49 -18.92
CA VAL A 101 -10.27 -0.41 -19.41
C VAL A 101 -10.33 -0.40 -20.94
N ASP A 102 -9.18 -0.47 -21.62
CA ASP A 102 -9.13 -0.51 -23.09
C ASP A 102 -9.87 -1.72 -23.67
N ALA A 103 -9.92 -2.83 -22.93
CA ALA A 103 -10.61 -4.07 -23.31
C ALA A 103 -12.10 -4.11 -22.91
N GLY A 104 -12.62 -3.05 -22.28
CA GLY A 104 -13.99 -3.04 -21.74
C GLY A 104 -14.19 -4.02 -20.59
N LEU A 105 -13.13 -4.26 -19.80
CA LEU A 105 -13.12 -5.18 -18.65
C LEU A 105 -13.04 -4.41 -17.32
N ASP A 106 -13.49 -5.09 -16.28
CA ASP A 106 -13.36 -4.69 -14.88
C ASP A 106 -12.94 -5.91 -14.04
N VAL A 107 -12.91 -5.77 -12.71
CA VAL A 107 -12.63 -6.88 -11.79
C VAL A 107 -13.81 -7.18 -10.87
N GLY A 108 -14.16 -8.46 -10.81
CA GLY A 108 -14.96 -9.05 -9.76
C GLY A 108 -14.07 -9.67 -8.68
N TYR A 109 -14.62 -9.85 -7.48
CA TYR A 109 -13.99 -10.63 -6.43
C TYR A 109 -15.01 -11.60 -5.83
N ASP A 110 -14.60 -12.86 -5.74
CA ASP A 110 -15.31 -13.91 -5.04
C ASP A 110 -14.38 -14.54 -3.98
N PRO A 111 -14.81 -14.73 -2.72
CA PRO A 111 -13.94 -15.27 -1.67
C PRO A 111 -13.39 -16.67 -1.96
N ALA A 112 -14.11 -17.51 -2.71
CA ALA A 112 -13.69 -18.88 -2.99
C ALA A 112 -12.67 -18.95 -4.14
N THR A 113 -12.79 -18.08 -5.13
CA THR A 113 -12.02 -18.14 -6.39
C THR A 113 -11.06 -16.97 -6.59
N GLY A 114 -11.20 -15.91 -5.81
CA GLY A 114 -10.36 -14.72 -5.86
C GLY A 114 -10.83 -13.68 -6.87
N PHE A 115 -9.87 -12.96 -7.45
CA PHE A 115 -10.16 -11.91 -8.43
C PHE A 115 -10.33 -12.51 -9.82
N VAL A 116 -11.33 -12.02 -10.54
CA VAL A 116 -11.63 -12.42 -11.91
C VAL A 116 -11.86 -11.19 -12.77
N GLU A 117 -11.41 -11.23 -14.03
CA GLU A 117 -11.75 -10.21 -15.01
C GLU A 117 -13.18 -10.45 -15.51
N ILE A 118 -14.01 -9.40 -15.47
CA ILE A 118 -15.41 -9.44 -15.89
C ILE A 118 -15.65 -8.35 -16.93
N PRO A 119 -16.68 -8.45 -17.79
CA PRO A 119 -17.11 -7.33 -18.61
C PRO A 119 -17.43 -6.11 -17.73
N ALA A 120 -16.95 -4.94 -18.13
CA ALA A 120 -17.32 -3.70 -17.47
C ALA A 120 -18.84 -3.48 -17.59
N ALA A 121 -19.45 -3.02 -16.52
CA ALA A 121 -20.88 -2.75 -16.51
C ALA A 121 -21.19 -1.48 -17.32
N PRO A 122 -22.38 -1.37 -17.95
CA PRO A 122 -22.74 -0.19 -18.77
C PRO A 122 -22.75 1.12 -17.98
N ASP A 123 -22.98 1.06 -16.67
CA ASP A 123 -23.01 2.18 -15.74
C ASP A 123 -21.63 2.57 -15.21
N GLY A 124 -20.59 1.76 -15.44
CA GLY A 124 -19.21 2.11 -15.16
C GLY A 124 -18.28 0.93 -14.87
N SER A 125 -16.99 1.25 -14.73
CA SER A 125 -15.94 0.32 -14.32
C SER A 125 -15.26 0.82 -13.05
N HIS A 126 -15.15 -0.04 -12.05
CA HIS A 126 -14.44 0.21 -10.81
C HIS A 126 -12.95 0.44 -11.07
N VAL A 127 -12.31 -0.41 -11.88
CA VAL A 127 -10.91 -0.22 -12.27
C VAL A 127 -10.70 1.09 -13.01
N ALA A 128 -11.62 1.50 -13.90
CA ALA A 128 -11.56 2.78 -14.56
C ALA A 128 -11.60 3.94 -13.56
N ALA A 129 -12.53 3.92 -12.61
CA ALA A 129 -12.63 4.96 -11.58
C ALA A 129 -11.35 5.08 -10.72
N VAL A 130 -10.76 3.95 -10.33
CA VAL A 130 -9.52 3.92 -9.56
C VAL A 130 -8.32 4.41 -10.39
N LEU A 131 -8.25 4.05 -11.68
CA LEU A 131 -7.22 4.50 -12.60
C LEU A 131 -7.27 6.02 -12.81
N GLU A 132 -8.46 6.56 -13.05
CA GLU A 132 -8.65 8.00 -13.27
C GLU A 132 -8.31 8.82 -12.02
N ALA A 133 -8.71 8.35 -10.84
CA ALA A 133 -8.31 8.99 -9.58
C ALA A 133 -6.78 9.01 -9.39
N ALA A 134 -6.09 7.92 -9.75
CA ALA A 134 -4.65 7.85 -9.67
C ALA A 134 -3.97 8.79 -10.67
N ARG A 135 -4.43 8.85 -11.92
CA ARG A 135 -3.90 9.76 -12.96
C ARG A 135 -4.06 11.21 -12.56
N LYS A 136 -5.25 11.62 -12.13
CA LYS A 136 -5.53 12.98 -11.69
C LYS A 136 -4.57 13.41 -10.58
N ALA A 137 -4.37 12.58 -9.56
CA ALA A 137 -3.46 12.90 -8.47
C ALA A 137 -1.98 13.01 -8.91
N LEU A 138 -1.57 12.28 -9.95
CA LEU A 138 -0.21 12.35 -10.52
C LEU A 138 0.00 13.58 -11.42
N GLU A 139 -1.07 14.15 -11.96
CA GLU A 139 -1.02 15.40 -12.74
C GLU A 139 -1.01 16.64 -11.82
N GLU A 140 -1.66 16.54 -10.65
CA GLU A 140 -1.80 17.62 -9.68
C GLU A 140 -0.65 17.69 -8.65
N GLY A 141 0.21 16.66 -8.56
CA GLY A 141 1.27 16.52 -7.56
C GLY A 141 2.68 16.68 -8.12
#